data_AF-K3WSS9-F1
#
_entry.id   AF-K3WSS9-F1
#
_cell.length_a   1.000
_cell.length_b   1.000
_cell.length_c   1.000
_cell.angle_alpha   90.00
_cell.angle_beta   90.00
_cell.angle_gamma   90.00
#
_symmetry.space_group_name_H-M   'P 1'
#
loop_
_entity.id
_entity.type
_entity.pdbx_description
1 polymer ?
#
loop_
_entity_poly.entity_id
_entity_poly.type
_entity_poly.pdbx_seq_one_letter_code
_entity_poly.pdbx_strand_id
1 'polypeptide(L)'
;MEMLLAKKSAKIQELEETRSIDNSKHEIAEKDATIEQLREQATKSTRSNHSWRPDAGTRDPKRILHKVAYGKTLWCLVEYANENDMDDTKDYAWHSFDSDEEVRAYANRASGEPIVLPELSLTPYESERAKKDLKDEIDRVQEEFRRYRVRAEITRKQKDAEIRKMSASAVARQAEQISETDVSNELQSARVQIRRLTKAQTETEERELEWRRKFEKLMKDYEKLSGTMGETVLATEWRERYEQVVREKDEMEKKIDDLRILANSHGSGNGFSNGSDLQLLRQEFAQYRKRALNAVEQKEKELNEMQAQYQQHDILGSSGPPSNRTASRNNGISTASLRRMSNESTSSLSGFDPPNATTTNEYLKNIVYKYMTSDQDEGKEHMETAIATVLNFSAAEVTAVQEKRKQAQGWFW
;
A
#
# COMPACT_ATOMS: atom_id res chain seq x y z
N MET A 1 29.59 127.23 -13.33
CA MET A 1 28.94 125.94 -13.65
C MET A 1 29.99 124.85 -13.90
N GLU A 2 31.08 125.14 -14.62
CA GLU A 2 32.20 124.21 -14.87
C GLU A 2 32.90 123.68 -13.60
N MET A 3 33.18 124.52 -12.60
CA MET A 3 33.81 124.05 -11.34
C MET A 3 32.98 123.00 -10.58
N LEU A 4 31.65 123.06 -10.65
CA LEU A 4 30.77 122.08 -10.00
C LEU A 4 30.75 120.76 -10.76
N LEU A 5 30.84 120.80 -12.09
CA LEU A 5 30.97 119.60 -12.92
C LEU A 5 32.32 118.91 -12.71
N ALA A 6 33.42 119.66 -12.64
CA ALA A 6 34.74 119.13 -12.35
C ALA A 6 34.84 118.50 -10.95
N LYS A 7 34.20 119.11 -9.94
CA LYS A 7 34.14 118.55 -8.58
C LYS A 7 33.28 117.29 -8.52
N LYS A 8 32.20 117.22 -9.31
CA LYS A 8 31.36 116.03 -9.42
C LYS A 8 32.08 114.89 -10.16
N SER A 9 32.80 115.18 -11.24
CA SER A 9 33.58 114.17 -11.97
C SER A 9 34.74 113.64 -11.14
N ALA A 10 35.47 114.49 -10.39
CA ALA A 10 36.53 114.05 -9.49
C ALA A 10 35.99 113.14 -8.37
N LYS A 11 34.83 113.47 -7.79
CA LYS A 11 34.20 112.63 -6.76
C LYS A 11 33.67 111.30 -7.30
N ILE A 12 33.21 111.27 -8.56
CA ILE A 12 32.82 110.02 -9.22
C ILE A 12 34.06 109.16 -9.47
N GLN A 13 35.16 109.75 -9.94
CA GLN A 13 36.43 109.05 -10.17
C GLN A 13 37.00 108.47 -8.87
N GLU A 14 36.96 109.21 -7.76
CA GLU A 14 37.39 108.72 -6.44
C GLU A 14 36.51 107.56 -5.92
N LEU A 15 35.19 107.61 -6.18
CA LEU A 15 34.27 106.51 -5.86
C LEU A 15 34.47 105.29 -6.76
N GLU A 16 34.88 105.48 -8.01
CA GLU A 16 35.22 104.39 -8.93
C GLU A 16 36.55 103.73 -8.55
N GLU A 17 37.56 104.52 -8.16
CA GLU A 17 38.85 104.02 -7.68
C GLU A 17 38.70 103.26 -6.36
N THR A 18 37.92 103.76 -5.40
CA THR A 18 37.65 103.04 -4.15
C THR A 18 36.90 101.73 -4.38
N ARG A 19 35.88 101.71 -5.26
CA ARG A 19 35.21 100.45 -5.64
C ARG A 19 36.14 99.48 -6.35
N SER A 20 37.07 99.97 -7.18
CA SER A 20 38.07 99.14 -7.86
C SER A 20 39.06 98.51 -6.88
N ILE A 21 39.49 99.27 -5.88
CA ILE A 21 40.37 98.79 -4.81
C ILE A 21 39.65 97.74 -3.95
N ASP A 22 38.39 97.97 -3.59
CA ASP A 22 37.63 97.01 -2.78
C ASP A 22 37.33 95.72 -3.54
N ASN A 23 37.04 95.80 -4.84
CA ASN A 23 36.93 94.61 -5.70
C ASN A 23 38.24 93.84 -5.78
N SER A 24 39.37 94.54 -5.96
CA SER A 24 40.70 93.91 -6.01
C SER A 24 41.06 93.24 -4.67
N LYS A 25 40.72 93.85 -3.54
CA LYS A 25 40.91 93.25 -2.21
C LYS A 25 40.06 92.00 -2.01
N HIS A 26 38.81 92.02 -2.48
CA HIS A 26 37.93 90.86 -2.39
C HIS A 26 38.46 89.70 -3.24
N GLU A 27 38.91 89.96 -4.46
CA GLU A 27 39.50 88.96 -5.34
C GLU A 27 40.79 88.35 -4.78
N ILE A 28 41.63 89.16 -4.12
CA ILE A 28 42.82 88.66 -3.43
C ILE A 28 42.43 87.75 -2.25
N ALA A 29 41.44 88.14 -1.45
CA ALA A 29 40.97 87.33 -0.32
C ALA A 29 40.38 85.99 -0.78
N GLU A 30 39.64 85.96 -1.89
CA GLU A 30 39.14 84.71 -2.49
C GLU A 30 40.27 83.82 -3.02
N LYS A 31 41.29 84.41 -3.66
CA LYS A 31 42.47 83.67 -4.12
C LYS A 31 43.29 83.12 -2.95
N ASP A 32 43.45 83.88 -1.87
CA ASP A 32 44.16 83.43 -0.66
C ASP A 32 43.40 82.29 0.02
N ALA A 33 42.07 82.39 0.13
CA ALA A 33 41.23 81.29 0.62
C ALA A 33 41.36 80.03 -0.25
N THR A 34 41.41 80.19 -1.57
CA THR A 34 41.62 79.08 -2.51
C THR A 34 43.01 78.46 -2.37
N ILE A 35 44.05 79.29 -2.19
CA ILE A 35 45.43 78.82 -1.95
C ILE A 35 45.50 78.05 -0.63
N GLU A 36 44.83 78.52 0.42
CA GLU A 36 44.79 77.83 1.70
C GLU A 36 44.05 76.49 1.59
N GLN A 37 42.92 76.45 0.89
CA GLN A 37 42.21 75.20 0.60
C GLN A 37 43.07 74.21 -0.22
N LEU A 38 43.79 74.69 -1.25
CA LEU A 38 44.69 73.85 -2.04
C LEU A 38 45.90 73.39 -1.22
N ARG A 39 46.42 74.22 -0.31
CA ARG A 39 47.48 73.81 0.64
C ARG A 39 46.97 72.79 1.65
N GLU A 40 45.74 72.91 2.11
CA GLU A 40 45.13 71.92 3.00
C GLU A 40 44.88 70.60 2.26
N GLN A 41 44.42 70.65 1.01
CA GLN A 41 44.30 69.46 0.16
C GLN A 41 45.67 68.85 -0.16
N ALA A 42 46.69 69.67 -0.43
CA ALA A 42 48.05 69.20 -0.66
C ALA A 42 48.65 68.59 0.60
N THR A 43 48.44 69.16 1.79
CA THR A 43 48.93 68.58 3.05
C THR A 43 48.16 67.32 3.44
N LYS A 44 46.86 67.23 3.19
CA LYS A 44 46.09 65.97 3.27
C LYS A 44 46.61 64.92 2.28
N SER A 45 46.94 65.32 1.06
CA SER A 45 47.53 64.45 0.03
C SER A 45 48.99 64.09 0.30
N THR A 46 49.74 64.93 1.01
CA THR A 46 51.14 64.69 1.40
C THR A 46 51.21 63.84 2.67
N ARG A 47 50.21 63.91 3.56
CA ARG A 47 49.99 62.90 4.60
C ARG A 47 49.74 61.51 4.00
N SER A 48 49.20 61.46 2.78
CA SER A 48 49.16 60.27 1.92
C SER A 48 50.32 60.20 0.92
N ASN A 49 51.53 60.71 1.24
CA ASN A 49 52.75 60.28 0.55
C ASN A 49 53.01 58.82 0.92
N HIS A 50 52.17 57.97 0.37
CA HIS A 50 52.26 56.54 0.48
C HIS A 50 53.47 56.10 -0.32
N SER A 51 54.55 55.76 0.39
CA SER A 51 55.67 55.10 -0.25
C SER A 51 55.17 53.74 -0.75
N TRP A 52 55.26 53.51 -2.06
CA TRP A 52 54.95 52.23 -2.68
C TRP A 52 55.87 51.11 -2.20
N ARG A 53 57.01 51.44 -1.59
CA ARG A 53 57.90 50.47 -0.94
C ARG A 53 57.76 50.63 0.57
N PRO A 54 57.49 49.55 1.32
CA PRO A 54 57.47 49.62 2.77
C PRO A 54 58.86 49.99 3.28
N ASP A 55 58.93 51.06 4.07
CA ASP A 55 60.12 51.49 4.77
C ASP A 55 60.00 51.23 6.28
N ALA A 56 60.99 51.66 7.06
CA ALA A 56 60.97 51.55 8.53
C ALA A 56 59.92 52.46 9.19
N GLY A 57 59.41 53.48 8.49
CA GLY A 57 58.35 54.38 8.96
C GLY A 57 56.95 53.94 8.55
N THR A 58 56.82 52.90 7.72
CA THR A 58 55.54 52.36 7.26
C THR A 58 54.87 51.62 8.41
N ARG A 59 53.58 51.94 8.65
CA ARG A 59 52.76 51.30 9.68
C ARG A 59 52.76 49.78 9.57
N ASP A 60 52.57 49.13 10.72
CA ASP A 60 52.50 47.67 10.79
C ASP A 60 51.23 47.17 10.09
N PRO A 61 51.35 46.13 9.24
CA PRO A 61 50.19 45.57 8.57
C PRO A 61 49.30 44.89 9.62
N LYS A 62 47.98 45.03 9.47
CA LYS A 62 46.98 44.22 10.18
C LYS A 62 46.66 42.96 9.37
N ARG A 63 46.40 43.15 8.07
CA ARG A 63 46.09 42.05 7.12
C ARG A 63 46.61 42.38 5.73
N ILE A 64 46.96 41.35 4.98
CA ILE A 64 47.20 41.44 3.53
C ILE A 64 45.97 40.84 2.85
N LEU A 65 45.31 41.62 2.00
CA LEU A 65 44.03 41.25 1.37
C LEU A 65 44.20 40.67 -0.02
N HIS A 66 45.06 41.29 -0.83
CA HIS A 66 45.33 40.87 -2.19
C HIS A 66 46.83 40.80 -2.42
N LYS A 67 47.23 39.86 -3.26
CA LYS A 67 48.60 39.69 -3.74
C LYS A 67 48.54 39.47 -5.24
N VAL A 68 49.12 40.38 -6.01
CA VAL A 68 49.07 40.38 -7.47
C VAL A 68 50.49 40.45 -8.01
N ALA A 69 50.83 39.60 -8.98
CA ALA A 69 52.11 39.70 -9.68
C ALA A 69 51.97 40.58 -10.93
N TYR A 70 52.84 41.58 -11.05
CA TYR A 70 52.97 42.38 -12.28
C TYR A 70 54.44 42.47 -12.67
N GLY A 71 54.82 41.77 -13.74
CA GLY A 71 56.22 41.65 -14.15
C GLY A 71 57.05 40.85 -13.13
N LYS A 72 58.09 41.48 -12.57
CA LYS A 72 58.95 40.88 -11.53
C LYS A 72 58.59 41.35 -10.11
N THR A 73 57.57 42.19 -9.97
CA THR A 73 57.21 42.84 -8.71
C THR A 73 55.87 42.31 -8.21
N LEU A 74 55.79 42.04 -6.92
CA LEU A 74 54.58 41.66 -6.21
C LEU A 74 53.92 42.90 -5.64
N TRP A 75 52.63 43.04 -5.88
CA TRP A 75 51.80 44.11 -5.36
C TRP A 75 50.84 43.54 -4.32
N CYS A 76 50.90 44.04 -3.10
CA CYS A 76 50.02 43.60 -2.03
C CYS A 76 49.14 44.76 -1.56
N LEU A 77 47.84 44.51 -1.41
CA LEU A 77 46.92 45.44 -0.73
C LEU A 77 46.95 45.14 0.76
N VAL A 78 47.35 46.13 1.54
CA VAL A 78 47.57 46.02 2.98
C VAL A 78 46.52 46.84 3.72
N GLU A 79 45.86 46.21 4.69
CA GLU A 79 45.02 46.85 5.68
C GLU A 79 45.87 47.12 6.92
N TYR A 80 45.85 48.36 7.42
CA TYR A 80 46.62 48.75 8.61
C TYR A 80 45.83 48.62 9.90
N ALA A 81 46.55 48.48 11.01
CA ALA A 81 45.95 48.58 12.33
C ALA A 81 45.68 50.07 12.64
N ASN A 82 44.44 50.42 12.96
CA ASN A 82 44.12 51.74 13.48
C ASN A 82 44.58 51.81 14.94
N GLU A 83 45.29 52.88 15.30
CA GLU A 83 45.72 53.14 16.69
C GLU A 83 44.54 53.57 17.59
N ASN A 84 43.39 53.88 16.99
CA ASN A 84 42.21 54.38 17.70
C ASN A 84 41.00 53.50 17.36
N ASP A 85 40.63 52.59 18.26
CA ASP A 85 39.50 51.64 18.12
C ASP A 85 38.12 52.33 17.96
N MET A 86 38.06 53.65 18.13
CA MET A 86 36.85 54.47 17.99
C MET A 86 36.62 54.99 16.56
N ASP A 87 37.58 54.80 15.65
CA ASP A 87 37.48 55.23 14.26
C ASP A 87 37.44 54.00 13.33
N ASP A 88 36.26 53.72 12.77
CA ASP A 88 35.99 52.61 11.84
C ASP A 88 36.61 52.84 10.43
N THR A 89 37.36 53.94 10.26
CA THR A 89 38.01 54.30 8.99
C THR A 89 39.15 53.34 8.69
N LYS A 90 38.89 52.30 7.90
CA LYS A 90 39.90 51.33 7.49
C LYS A 90 40.88 51.96 6.50
N ASP A 91 42.14 52.07 6.92
CA ASP A 91 43.21 52.54 6.05
C ASP A 91 43.77 51.38 5.22
N TYR A 92 43.73 51.54 3.90
CA TYR A 92 44.27 50.59 2.93
C TYR A 92 45.35 51.23 2.09
N ALA A 93 46.41 50.47 1.80
CA ALA A 93 47.38 50.92 0.83
C ALA A 93 48.08 49.80 0.06
N TRP A 94 48.52 50.14 -1.14
CA TRP A 94 49.21 49.23 -2.05
C TRP A 94 50.71 49.31 -1.87
N HIS A 95 51.35 48.17 -1.61
CA HIS A 95 52.80 48.07 -1.54
C HIS A 95 53.36 47.16 -2.61
N SER A 96 54.52 47.54 -3.11
CA SER A 96 55.32 46.80 -4.07
C SER A 96 56.50 46.13 -3.35
N PHE A 97 56.75 44.88 -3.72
CA PHE A 97 57.79 44.02 -3.16
C PHE A 97 58.50 43.32 -4.31
N ASP A 98 59.81 43.10 -4.17
CA ASP A 98 60.61 42.46 -5.20
C ASP A 98 60.60 40.92 -5.07
N SER A 99 60.20 40.39 -3.90
CA SER A 99 60.07 38.95 -3.67
C SER A 99 59.02 38.58 -2.62
N ASP A 100 58.61 37.31 -2.59
CA ASP A 100 57.68 36.81 -1.57
C ASP A 100 58.29 36.80 -0.16
N GLU A 101 59.63 36.73 -0.08
CA GLU A 101 60.36 36.80 1.19
C GLU A 101 60.24 38.18 1.82
N GLU A 102 60.25 39.25 1.02
CA GLU A 102 60.02 40.62 1.49
C GLU A 102 58.58 40.82 1.97
N VAL A 103 57.60 40.22 1.29
CA VAL A 103 56.20 40.25 1.71
C VAL A 103 56.04 39.55 3.07
N ARG A 104 56.66 38.39 3.26
CA ARG A 104 56.67 37.68 4.55
C ARG A 104 57.37 38.48 5.64
N ALA A 105 58.53 39.05 5.35
CA ALA A 105 59.27 39.87 6.31
C ALA A 105 58.44 41.10 6.74
N TYR A 106 57.72 41.71 5.80
CA TYR A 106 56.79 42.81 6.09
C TYR A 106 55.60 42.37 6.94
N ALA A 107 54.97 41.24 6.60
CA ALA A 107 53.86 40.67 7.34
C ALA A 107 54.23 40.29 8.78
N ASN A 108 55.46 39.85 9.00
CA ASN A 108 55.99 39.50 10.33
C ASN A 108 56.27 40.73 11.22
N ARG A 109 56.18 41.96 10.70
CA ARG A 109 56.23 43.18 11.53
C ARG A 109 54.95 43.38 12.34
N ALA A 110 53.83 42.77 11.92
CA ALA A 110 52.57 42.86 12.61
C ALA A 110 52.69 42.40 14.07
N SER A 111 52.17 43.20 15.00
CA SER A 111 52.04 42.80 16.38
C SER A 111 50.83 41.88 16.54
N GLY A 112 51.05 40.63 17.00
CA GLY A 112 49.98 39.67 17.27
C GLY A 112 50.12 38.35 16.52
N GLU A 113 48.99 37.82 16.03
CA GLU A 113 48.93 36.55 15.29
C GLU A 113 49.64 36.67 13.92
N PRO A 114 50.42 35.66 13.49
CA PRO A 114 51.04 35.67 12.17
C PRO A 114 50.03 35.91 11.04
N ILE A 115 50.22 36.96 10.24
CA ILE A 115 49.34 37.26 9.11
C ILE A 115 49.44 36.15 8.07
N VAL A 116 48.31 35.52 7.75
CA VAL A 116 48.21 34.57 6.63
C VAL A 116 48.28 35.35 5.32
N LEU A 117 49.28 35.03 4.49
CA LEU A 117 49.44 35.63 3.17
C LEU A 117 48.43 35.05 2.18
N PRO A 118 47.64 35.88 1.47
CA PRO A 118 46.81 35.42 0.38
C PRO A 118 47.64 34.79 -0.74
N GLU A 119 47.03 33.83 -1.44
CA GLU A 119 47.59 33.29 -2.69
C GLU A 119 47.66 34.38 -3.78
N LEU A 120 48.52 34.14 -4.76
CA LEU A 120 48.62 35.00 -5.93
C LEU A 120 47.26 35.05 -6.64
N SER A 121 46.76 36.25 -6.84
CA SER A 121 45.55 36.49 -7.61
C SER A 121 45.78 36.03 -9.04
N LEU A 122 44.74 35.43 -9.64
CA LEU A 122 44.77 35.01 -11.03
C LEU A 122 45.22 36.17 -11.92
N THR A 123 46.10 35.88 -12.87
CA THR A 123 46.47 36.86 -13.88
C THR A 123 45.22 37.26 -14.69
N PRO A 124 45.18 38.45 -15.32
CA PRO A 124 44.06 38.83 -16.16
C PRO A 124 43.75 37.79 -17.24
N TYR A 125 44.77 37.15 -17.81
CA TYR A 125 44.61 36.08 -18.79
C TYR A 125 43.97 34.82 -18.20
N GLU A 126 44.43 34.36 -17.04
CA GLU A 126 43.85 33.20 -16.36
C GLU A 126 42.42 33.48 -15.88
N SER A 127 42.14 34.70 -15.41
CA SER A 127 40.78 35.12 -15.04
C SER A 127 39.85 35.10 -16.24
N GLU A 128 40.25 35.67 -17.38
CA GLU A 128 39.45 35.64 -18.61
C GLU A 128 39.27 34.21 -19.15
N ARG A 129 40.30 33.36 -19.06
CA ARG A 129 40.20 31.95 -19.42
C ARG A 129 39.20 31.22 -18.51
N ALA A 130 39.30 31.40 -17.20
CA ALA A 130 38.38 30.78 -16.23
C ALA A 130 36.94 31.27 -16.45
N LYS A 131 36.73 32.57 -16.73
CA LYS A 131 35.40 33.09 -17.08
C LYS A 131 34.85 32.44 -18.34
N LYS A 132 35.67 32.25 -19.36
CA LYS A 132 35.27 31.58 -20.61
C LYS A 132 34.90 30.12 -20.35
N ASP A 133 35.76 29.38 -19.64
CA ASP A 133 35.53 27.96 -19.34
C ASP A 133 34.24 27.78 -18.50
N LEU A 134 34.02 28.65 -17.51
CA LEU A 134 32.79 28.66 -16.70
C LEU A 134 31.56 29.02 -17.54
N LYS A 135 31.68 29.94 -18.49
CA LYS A 135 30.58 30.29 -19.40
C LYS A 135 30.22 29.11 -20.30
N ASP A 136 31.21 28.46 -20.89
CA ASP A 136 31.00 27.29 -21.75
C ASP A 136 30.35 26.13 -20.96
N GLU A 137 30.71 25.96 -19.68
CA GLU A 137 30.09 24.97 -18.79
C GLU A 137 28.65 25.35 -18.43
N ILE A 138 28.37 26.63 -18.13
CA ILE A 138 27.01 27.11 -17.88
C ILE A 138 26.13 26.88 -19.12
N ASP A 139 26.61 27.21 -20.31
CA ASP A 139 25.86 27.02 -21.56
C ASP A 139 25.60 25.52 -21.81
N ARG A 140 26.59 24.65 -21.52
CA ARG A 140 26.43 23.19 -21.58
C ARG A 140 25.36 22.69 -20.61
N VAL A 141 25.42 23.08 -19.34
CA VAL A 141 24.47 22.66 -18.30
C VAL A 141 23.06 23.16 -18.63
N GLN A 142 22.91 24.39 -19.13
CA GLN A 142 21.62 24.93 -19.56
C GLN A 142 21.03 24.11 -20.72
N GLU A 143 21.84 23.74 -21.70
CA GLU A 143 21.42 22.90 -22.82
C GLU A 143 21.06 21.48 -22.37
N GLU A 144 21.82 20.89 -21.44
CA GLU A 144 21.49 19.60 -20.84
C GLU A 144 20.17 19.64 -20.07
N PHE A 145 19.93 20.70 -19.29
CA PHE A 145 18.68 20.91 -18.59
C PHE A 145 17.51 21.06 -19.57
N ARG A 146 17.69 21.82 -20.65
CA ARG A 146 16.70 21.94 -21.73
C ARG A 146 16.38 20.58 -22.34
N ARG A 147 17.39 19.78 -22.66
CA ARG A 147 17.23 18.42 -23.21
C ARG A 147 16.55 17.48 -22.21
N TYR A 148 16.94 17.53 -20.94
CA TYR A 148 16.31 16.75 -19.87
C TYR A 148 14.82 17.07 -19.76
N ARG A 149 14.45 18.35 -19.74
CA ARG A 149 13.04 18.77 -19.68
C ARG A 149 12.23 18.24 -20.86
N VAL A 150 12.78 18.31 -22.07
CA VAL A 150 12.15 17.76 -23.28
C VAL A 150 12.01 16.24 -23.18
N ARG A 151 13.06 15.51 -22.77
CA ARG A 151 12.99 14.06 -22.59
C ARG A 151 11.96 13.67 -21.54
N ALA A 152 11.92 14.35 -20.40
CA ALA A 152 10.96 14.10 -19.33
C ALA A 152 9.51 14.32 -19.80
N GLU A 153 9.27 15.40 -20.56
CA GLU A 153 7.96 15.69 -21.16
C GLU A 153 7.54 14.61 -22.16
N ILE A 154 8.46 14.16 -23.02
CA ILE A 154 8.21 13.07 -23.98
C ILE A 154 7.89 11.78 -23.24
N THR A 155 8.69 11.39 -22.24
CA THR A 155 8.45 10.18 -21.44
C THR A 155 7.12 10.24 -20.73
N ARG A 156 6.76 11.40 -20.14
CA ARG A 156 5.45 11.58 -19.51
C ARG A 156 4.32 11.37 -20.53
N LYS A 157 4.40 12.01 -21.70
CA LYS A 157 3.39 11.86 -22.76
C LYS A 157 3.29 10.43 -23.29
N GLN A 158 4.42 9.73 -23.41
CA GLN A 158 4.43 8.31 -23.81
C GLN A 158 3.76 7.44 -22.76
N LYS A 159 4.06 7.65 -21.47
CA LYS A 159 3.40 6.93 -20.37
C LYS A 159 1.92 7.24 -20.26
N ASP A 160 1.51 8.48 -20.44
CA ASP A 160 0.09 8.86 -20.48
C ASP A 160 -0.64 8.20 -21.66
N ALA A 161 0.00 8.12 -22.83
CA ALA A 161 -0.55 7.43 -23.99
C ALA A 161 -0.65 5.90 -23.77
N GLU A 162 0.34 5.30 -23.13
CA GLU A 162 0.35 3.89 -22.73
C GLU A 162 -0.79 3.59 -21.75
N ILE A 163 -0.98 4.43 -20.72
CA ILE A 163 -2.09 4.31 -19.76
C ILE A 163 -3.44 4.41 -20.48
N ARG A 164 -3.62 5.38 -21.39
CA ARG A 164 -4.86 5.51 -22.19
C ARG A 164 -5.11 4.29 -23.06
N LYS A 165 -4.06 3.71 -23.65
CA LYS A 165 -4.18 2.48 -24.44
C LYS A 165 -4.59 1.29 -23.58
N MET A 166 -3.97 1.14 -22.40
CA MET A 166 -4.31 0.08 -21.45
C MET A 166 -5.74 0.24 -20.92
N SER A 167 -6.16 1.45 -20.56
CA SER A 167 -7.52 1.70 -20.08
C SER A 167 -8.56 1.44 -21.18
N ALA A 168 -8.32 1.89 -22.40
CA ALA A 168 -9.18 1.57 -23.55
C ALA A 168 -9.26 0.05 -23.80
N SER A 169 -8.14 -0.66 -23.71
CA SER A 169 -8.12 -2.13 -23.86
C SER A 169 -8.85 -2.83 -22.71
N ALA A 170 -8.76 -2.35 -21.48
CA ALA A 170 -9.47 -2.90 -20.34
C ALA A 170 -10.98 -2.72 -20.48
N VAL A 171 -11.42 -1.53 -20.89
CA VAL A 171 -12.84 -1.25 -21.19
C VAL A 171 -13.34 -2.11 -22.34
N ALA A 172 -12.53 -2.29 -23.40
CA ALA A 172 -12.90 -3.17 -24.51
C ALA A 172 -13.07 -4.63 -24.08
N ARG A 173 -12.13 -5.17 -23.28
CA ARG A 173 -12.25 -6.53 -22.72
C ARG A 173 -13.44 -6.68 -21.78
N GLN A 174 -13.69 -5.67 -20.95
CA GLN A 174 -14.85 -5.68 -20.07
C GLN A 174 -16.16 -5.63 -20.89
N ALA A 175 -16.21 -4.84 -21.96
CA ALA A 175 -17.35 -4.80 -22.87
C ALA A 175 -17.55 -6.14 -23.60
N GLU A 176 -16.47 -6.77 -24.06
CA GLU A 176 -16.49 -8.10 -24.67
C GLU A 176 -17.00 -9.15 -23.67
N GLN A 177 -16.48 -9.17 -22.44
CA GLN A 177 -16.94 -10.08 -21.38
C GLN A 177 -18.42 -9.86 -21.00
N ILE A 178 -18.89 -8.61 -21.00
CA ILE A 178 -20.31 -8.28 -20.79
C ILE A 178 -21.16 -8.74 -21.98
N SER A 179 -20.62 -8.69 -23.20
CA SER A 179 -21.33 -9.17 -24.40
C SER A 179 -21.36 -10.69 -24.53
N GLU A 180 -20.34 -11.39 -24.02
CA GLU A 180 -20.22 -12.85 -24.05
C GLU A 180 -20.97 -13.54 -22.91
N THR A 181 -21.23 -12.84 -21.80
CA THR A 181 -22.06 -13.36 -20.72
C THR A 181 -23.52 -13.33 -21.16
N ASP A 182 -24.06 -14.50 -21.53
CA ASP A 182 -25.47 -14.68 -21.81
C ASP A 182 -26.27 -14.67 -20.48
N VAL A 183 -26.48 -13.45 -19.98
CA VAL A 183 -27.21 -13.16 -18.72
C VAL A 183 -28.60 -13.78 -18.75
N SER A 184 -29.21 -13.95 -19.94
CA SER A 184 -30.52 -14.58 -20.09
C SER A 184 -30.46 -16.08 -19.78
N ASN A 185 -29.46 -16.78 -20.31
CA ASN A 185 -29.26 -18.20 -20.03
C ASN A 185 -28.85 -18.46 -18.57
N GLU A 186 -28.00 -17.61 -17.97
CA GLU A 186 -27.67 -17.71 -16.54
C GLU A 186 -28.89 -17.47 -15.65
N LEU A 187 -29.72 -16.47 -15.96
CA LEU A 187 -30.98 -16.22 -15.25
C LEU A 187 -31.94 -17.42 -15.36
N GLN A 188 -32.02 -18.04 -16.53
CA GLN A 188 -32.86 -19.20 -16.75
C GLN A 188 -32.34 -20.43 -15.98
N SER A 189 -31.02 -20.64 -15.93
CA SER A 189 -30.42 -21.72 -15.13
C SER A 189 -30.66 -21.52 -13.63
N ALA A 190 -30.52 -20.29 -13.14
CA ALA A 190 -30.79 -19.92 -11.75
C ALA A 190 -32.27 -20.15 -11.39
N ARG A 191 -33.20 -19.76 -12.27
CA ARG A 191 -34.65 -20.04 -12.08
C ARG A 191 -34.95 -21.53 -11.99
N VAL A 192 -34.31 -22.36 -12.82
CA VAL A 192 -34.48 -23.83 -12.77
C VAL A 192 -33.89 -24.40 -11.47
N GLN A 193 -32.74 -23.90 -11.03
CA GLN A 193 -32.10 -24.33 -9.80
C GLN A 193 -32.95 -23.98 -8.56
N ILE A 194 -33.51 -22.77 -8.51
CA ILE A 194 -34.44 -22.35 -7.45
C ILE A 194 -35.62 -23.31 -7.40
N ARG A 195 -36.26 -23.62 -8.54
CA ARG A 195 -37.38 -24.57 -8.58
C ARG A 195 -37.00 -25.96 -8.04
N ARG A 196 -35.80 -26.45 -8.37
CA ARG A 196 -35.30 -27.75 -7.87
C ARG A 196 -35.08 -27.72 -6.37
N LEU A 197 -34.46 -26.65 -5.85
CA LEU A 197 -34.22 -26.49 -4.41
C LEU A 197 -35.53 -26.35 -3.64
N THR A 198 -36.49 -25.57 -4.15
CA THR A 198 -37.82 -25.46 -3.53
C THR A 198 -38.52 -26.81 -3.49
N LYS A 199 -38.48 -27.60 -4.57
CA LYS A 199 -39.07 -28.94 -4.59
C LYS A 199 -38.38 -29.87 -3.56
N ALA A 200 -37.06 -29.87 -3.52
CA ALA A 200 -36.31 -30.65 -2.55
C ALA A 200 -36.65 -30.24 -1.10
N GLN A 201 -36.79 -28.93 -0.85
CA GLN A 201 -37.18 -28.40 0.45
C GLN A 201 -38.58 -28.89 0.85
N THR A 202 -39.58 -28.78 -0.04
CA THR A 202 -40.94 -29.27 0.25
C THR A 202 -40.96 -30.76 0.53
N GLU A 203 -40.18 -31.57 -0.21
CA GLU A 203 -40.09 -33.01 0.04
C GLU A 203 -39.42 -33.31 1.40
N THR A 204 -38.42 -32.53 1.81
CA THR A 204 -37.81 -32.69 3.14
C THR A 204 -38.77 -32.28 4.27
N GLU A 205 -39.53 -31.20 4.09
CA GLU A 205 -40.55 -30.76 5.04
C GLU A 205 -41.67 -31.80 5.18
N GLU A 206 -42.11 -32.40 4.06
CA GLU A 206 -43.10 -33.49 4.09
C GLU A 206 -42.59 -34.72 4.83
N ARG A 207 -41.35 -35.14 4.60
CA ARG A 207 -40.72 -36.26 5.34
C ARG A 207 -40.62 -35.93 6.84
N GLU A 208 -40.26 -34.70 7.18
CA GLU A 208 -40.18 -34.27 8.57
C GLU A 208 -41.57 -34.29 9.23
N LEU A 209 -42.61 -33.77 8.55
CA LEU A 209 -43.98 -33.83 9.04
C LEU A 209 -44.47 -35.27 9.20
N GLU A 210 -44.12 -36.16 8.28
CA GLU A 210 -44.44 -37.59 8.39
C GLU A 210 -43.76 -38.22 9.62
N TRP A 211 -42.48 -37.94 9.83
CA TRP A 211 -41.75 -38.42 11.01
C TRP A 211 -42.28 -37.85 12.30
N ARG A 212 -42.61 -36.55 12.35
CA ARG A 212 -43.27 -35.92 13.50
C ARG A 212 -44.59 -36.60 13.83
N ARG A 213 -45.43 -36.90 12.83
CA ARG A 213 -46.68 -37.65 13.04
C ARG A 213 -46.44 -39.07 13.55
N LYS A 214 -45.47 -39.79 12.99
CA LYS A 214 -45.09 -41.15 13.44
C LYS A 214 -44.59 -41.13 14.88
N PHE A 215 -43.76 -40.15 15.23
CA PHE A 215 -43.24 -39.96 16.58
C PHE A 215 -44.34 -39.60 17.57
N GLU A 216 -45.23 -38.66 17.22
CA GLU A 216 -46.37 -38.29 18.07
C GLU A 216 -47.29 -39.49 18.32
N LYS A 217 -47.56 -40.30 17.28
CA LYS A 217 -48.30 -41.56 17.43
C LYS A 217 -47.60 -42.52 18.38
N LEU A 218 -46.29 -42.74 18.20
CA LEU A 218 -45.51 -43.62 19.06
C LEU A 218 -45.48 -43.13 20.52
N MET A 219 -45.41 -41.83 20.74
CA MET A 219 -45.49 -41.22 22.08
C MET A 219 -46.85 -41.44 22.73
N LYS A 220 -47.95 -41.27 21.98
CA LYS A 220 -49.31 -41.57 22.48
C LYS A 220 -49.46 -43.05 22.83
N ASP A 221 -48.96 -43.94 21.97
CA ASP A 221 -48.97 -45.39 22.23
C ASP A 221 -48.13 -45.73 23.46
N TYR A 222 -46.94 -45.12 23.59
CA TYR A 222 -46.08 -45.28 24.76
C TYR A 222 -46.74 -44.77 26.04
N GLU A 223 -47.33 -43.57 26.05
CA GLU A 223 -48.04 -43.02 27.21
C GLU A 223 -49.22 -43.91 27.64
N LYS A 224 -49.99 -44.42 26.66
CA LYS A 224 -51.07 -45.38 26.89
C LYS A 224 -50.56 -46.67 27.54
N LEU A 225 -49.38 -47.15 27.15
CA LEU A 225 -48.76 -48.38 27.66
C LEU A 225 -47.98 -48.17 28.97
N SER A 226 -47.37 -47.01 29.18
CA SER A 226 -46.49 -46.72 30.32
C SER A 226 -47.23 -46.15 31.53
N GLY A 227 -48.45 -45.66 31.37
CA GLY A 227 -49.27 -45.19 32.49
C GLY A 227 -49.58 -46.31 33.49
N THR A 228 -49.92 -45.95 34.73
CA THR A 228 -50.32 -46.88 35.80
C THR A 228 -51.50 -47.79 35.45
N MET A 229 -52.22 -47.47 34.38
CA MET A 229 -53.33 -48.25 33.81
C MET A 229 -52.93 -49.03 32.54
N GLY A 230 -51.66 -49.02 32.11
CA GLY A 230 -51.21 -49.64 30.85
C GLY A 230 -51.37 -51.15 30.83
N GLU A 231 -51.07 -51.82 31.95
CA GLU A 231 -51.38 -53.25 32.13
C GLU A 231 -52.88 -53.52 32.09
N THR A 232 -53.70 -52.63 32.69
CA THR A 232 -55.16 -52.71 32.65
C THR A 232 -55.69 -52.55 31.23
N VAL A 233 -55.14 -51.62 30.45
CA VAL A 233 -55.51 -51.35 29.05
C VAL A 233 -55.16 -52.54 28.16
N LEU A 234 -53.96 -53.10 28.30
CA LEU A 234 -53.56 -54.33 27.61
C LEU A 234 -54.46 -55.50 27.99
N ALA A 235 -54.76 -55.67 29.28
CA ALA A 235 -55.64 -56.72 29.76
C ALA A 235 -57.09 -56.54 29.26
N THR A 236 -57.60 -55.30 29.15
CA THR A 236 -58.91 -55.04 28.53
C THR A 236 -58.91 -55.32 27.04
N GLU A 237 -57.88 -54.92 26.29
CA GLU A 237 -57.77 -55.24 24.86
C GLU A 237 -57.67 -56.76 24.64
N TRP A 238 -56.98 -57.48 25.52
CA TRP A 238 -56.92 -58.95 25.47
C TRP A 238 -58.26 -59.60 25.80
N ARG A 239 -58.97 -59.12 26.83
CA ARG A 239 -60.32 -59.60 27.15
C ARG A 239 -61.29 -59.33 26.02
N GLU A 240 -61.27 -58.13 25.43
CA GLU A 240 -62.14 -57.77 24.32
C GLU A 240 -61.87 -58.62 23.07
N ARG A 241 -60.59 -58.83 22.71
CA ARG A 241 -60.21 -59.74 21.62
C ARG A 241 -60.65 -61.17 21.88
N TYR A 242 -60.47 -61.65 23.11
CA TYR A 242 -60.91 -62.99 23.50
C TYR A 242 -62.44 -63.11 23.44
N GLU A 243 -63.18 -62.15 24.00
CA GLU A 243 -64.64 -62.08 23.95
C GLU A 243 -65.17 -61.96 22.52
N GLN A 244 -64.46 -61.26 21.64
CA GLN A 244 -64.80 -61.22 20.22
C GLN A 244 -64.62 -62.60 19.58
N VAL A 245 -63.49 -63.27 19.80
CA VAL A 245 -63.25 -64.62 19.28
C VAL A 245 -64.27 -65.62 19.84
N VAL A 246 -64.66 -65.49 21.11
CA VAL A 246 -65.71 -66.31 21.73
C VAL A 246 -67.08 -66.02 21.10
N ARG A 247 -67.46 -64.76 20.88
CA ARG A 247 -68.69 -64.41 20.16
C ARG A 247 -68.71 -64.98 18.75
N GLU A 248 -67.61 -64.85 18.02
CA GLU A 248 -67.46 -65.42 16.68
C GLU A 248 -67.57 -66.96 16.71
N LYS A 249 -66.98 -67.61 17.72
CA LYS A 249 -67.12 -69.07 17.95
C LYS A 249 -68.58 -69.46 18.22
N ASP A 250 -69.26 -68.78 19.13
CA ASP A 250 -70.65 -69.09 19.50
C ASP A 250 -71.62 -68.83 18.33
N GLU A 251 -71.40 -67.78 17.54
CA GLU A 251 -72.14 -67.53 16.30
C GLU A 251 -71.92 -68.65 15.28
N MET A 252 -70.69 -69.16 15.16
CA MET A 252 -70.38 -70.28 14.29
C MET A 252 -70.98 -71.59 14.78
N GLU A 253 -70.96 -71.86 16.09
CA GLU A 253 -71.60 -73.03 16.70
C GLU A 253 -73.11 -72.99 16.55
N LYS A 254 -73.74 -71.82 16.76
CA LYS A 254 -75.17 -71.63 16.50
C LYS A 254 -75.53 -71.88 15.05
N LYS A 255 -74.74 -71.37 14.10
CA LYS A 255 -74.91 -71.68 12.67
C LYS A 255 -74.81 -73.19 12.39
N ILE A 256 -73.91 -73.90 13.05
CA ILE A 256 -73.75 -75.35 12.91
C ILE A 256 -74.96 -76.10 13.50
N ASP A 257 -75.46 -75.70 14.67
CA ASP A 257 -76.62 -76.32 15.30
C ASP A 257 -77.92 -76.04 14.52
N ASP A 258 -78.10 -74.82 14.01
CA ASP A 258 -79.21 -74.49 13.10
C ASP A 258 -79.15 -75.38 11.84
N LEU A 259 -77.96 -75.57 11.26
CA LEU A 259 -77.73 -76.50 10.13
C LEU A 259 -77.99 -77.96 10.52
N ARG A 260 -77.65 -78.40 11.74
CA ARG A 260 -77.95 -79.75 12.25
C ARG A 260 -79.42 -79.98 12.49
N ILE A 261 -80.17 -78.99 12.97
CA ILE A 261 -81.63 -79.08 13.15
C ILE A 261 -82.33 -79.12 11.79
N LEU A 262 -81.86 -78.32 10.83
CA LEU A 262 -82.28 -78.41 9.42
C LEU A 262 -81.98 -79.79 8.81
N ALA A 263 -80.81 -80.37 9.10
CA ALA A 263 -80.40 -81.69 8.63
C ALA A 263 -81.16 -82.84 9.30
N ASN A 264 -81.54 -82.74 10.58
CA ASN A 264 -82.33 -83.76 11.29
C ASN A 264 -83.84 -83.66 11.06
N SER A 265 -84.35 -82.54 10.52
CA SER A 265 -85.74 -82.37 10.08
C SER A 265 -85.99 -82.86 8.65
N HIS A 266 -84.93 -83.03 7.84
CA HIS A 266 -85.01 -83.63 6.51
C HIS A 266 -84.28 -84.98 6.48
N GLY A 267 -85.00 -86.03 6.87
CA GLY A 267 -84.66 -87.37 6.44
C GLY A 267 -84.76 -87.48 4.92
N SER A 268 -83.72 -88.08 4.32
CA SER A 268 -83.67 -88.61 2.95
C SER A 268 -83.40 -87.62 1.81
N GLY A 269 -82.34 -87.89 1.01
CA GLY A 269 -82.19 -87.22 -0.28
C GLY A 269 -80.78 -87.19 -0.91
N ASN A 270 -80.22 -88.37 -1.17
CA ASN A 270 -79.51 -88.74 -2.41
C ASN A 270 -78.76 -87.67 -3.25
N GLY A 271 -77.47 -87.91 -3.50
CA GLY A 271 -76.93 -87.93 -4.87
C GLY A 271 -76.30 -86.66 -5.46
N PHE A 272 -74.96 -86.59 -5.39
CA PHE A 272 -74.02 -86.12 -6.42
C PHE A 272 -74.33 -84.88 -7.30
N SER A 273 -73.50 -83.84 -7.17
CA SER A 273 -73.00 -83.06 -8.31
C SER A 273 -71.56 -82.57 -8.07
N ASN A 274 -70.61 -83.51 -8.10
CA ASN A 274 -69.18 -83.27 -7.82
C ASN A 274 -68.37 -82.68 -9.00
N GLY A 275 -69.03 -82.19 -10.05
CA GLY A 275 -68.37 -81.67 -11.26
C GLY A 275 -68.25 -80.15 -11.34
N SER A 276 -69.26 -79.42 -10.84
CA SER A 276 -69.37 -77.97 -10.99
C SER A 276 -68.49 -77.21 -9.98
N ASP A 277 -68.47 -77.64 -8.73
CA ASP A 277 -67.67 -77.00 -7.67
C ASP A 277 -66.16 -77.16 -7.91
N LEU A 278 -65.73 -78.28 -8.49
CA LEU A 278 -64.32 -78.46 -8.84
C LEU A 278 -63.87 -77.53 -9.98
N GLN A 279 -64.77 -77.19 -10.92
CA GLN A 279 -64.48 -76.22 -11.98
C GLN A 279 -64.42 -74.79 -11.44
N LEU A 280 -65.35 -74.40 -10.56
CA LEU A 280 -65.32 -73.10 -9.89
C LEU A 280 -64.06 -72.95 -9.04
N LEU A 281 -63.70 -73.97 -8.26
CA LEU A 281 -62.49 -73.95 -7.43
C LEU A 281 -61.21 -73.88 -8.28
N ARG A 282 -61.15 -74.58 -9.42
CA ARG A 282 -60.04 -74.46 -10.39
C ARG A 282 -59.94 -73.06 -10.98
N GLN A 283 -61.08 -72.41 -11.25
CA GLN A 283 -61.11 -71.05 -11.78
C GLN A 283 -60.66 -70.03 -10.73
N GLU A 284 -61.09 -70.17 -9.47
CA GLU A 284 -60.62 -69.34 -8.36
C GLU A 284 -59.13 -69.53 -8.10
N PHE A 285 -58.63 -70.77 -8.13
CA PHE A 285 -57.20 -71.05 -7.97
C PHE A 285 -56.36 -70.44 -9.10
N ALA A 286 -56.88 -70.45 -10.34
CA ALA A 286 -56.24 -69.80 -11.47
C ALA A 286 -56.20 -68.27 -11.31
N GLN A 287 -57.27 -67.67 -10.79
CA GLN A 287 -57.30 -66.23 -10.50
C GLN A 287 -56.35 -65.85 -9.36
N TYR A 288 -56.31 -66.64 -8.29
CA TYR A 288 -55.37 -66.45 -7.18
C TYR A 288 -53.92 -66.57 -7.65
N ARG A 289 -53.60 -67.59 -8.44
CA ARG A 289 -52.27 -67.76 -9.04
C ARG A 289 -51.88 -66.57 -9.91
N LYS A 290 -52.82 -66.05 -10.72
CA LYS A 290 -52.59 -64.86 -11.54
C LYS A 290 -52.33 -63.61 -10.70
N ARG A 291 -53.10 -63.38 -9.63
CA ARG A 291 -52.89 -62.25 -8.71
C ARG A 291 -51.55 -62.36 -7.97
N ALA A 292 -51.19 -63.56 -7.52
CA ALA A 292 -49.92 -63.81 -6.85
C ALA A 292 -48.72 -63.55 -7.78
N LEU A 293 -48.79 -64.00 -9.04
CA LEU A 293 -47.73 -63.72 -10.03
C LEU A 293 -47.61 -62.23 -10.33
N ASN A 294 -48.72 -61.51 -10.51
CA ASN A 294 -48.68 -60.06 -10.71
C ASN A 294 -48.09 -59.32 -9.50
N ALA A 295 -48.38 -59.77 -8.27
CA ALA A 295 -47.80 -59.18 -7.06
C ALA A 295 -46.29 -59.41 -6.97
N VAL A 296 -45.81 -60.59 -7.39
CA VAL A 296 -44.38 -60.90 -7.48
C VAL A 296 -43.70 -60.05 -8.55
N GLU A 297 -44.27 -59.98 -9.75
CA GLU A 297 -43.74 -59.16 -10.85
C GLU A 297 -43.68 -57.68 -10.48
N GLN A 298 -44.70 -57.17 -9.78
CA GLN A 298 -44.71 -55.79 -9.30
C GLN A 298 -43.63 -55.55 -8.24
N LYS A 299 -43.42 -56.51 -7.32
CA LYS A 299 -42.35 -56.43 -6.32
C LYS A 299 -40.97 -56.52 -6.95
N GLU A 300 -40.78 -57.34 -7.98
CA GLU A 300 -39.53 -57.45 -8.72
C GLU A 300 -39.22 -56.17 -9.51
N LYS A 301 -40.24 -55.52 -10.08
CA LYS A 301 -40.11 -54.21 -10.72
C LYS A 301 -39.71 -53.11 -9.73
N GLU A 302 -40.35 -53.04 -8.56
CA GLU A 302 -39.99 -52.12 -7.48
C GLU A 302 -38.54 -52.34 -7.00
N LEU A 303 -38.11 -53.60 -6.91
CA LEU A 303 -36.76 -53.96 -6.46
C LEU A 303 -35.70 -53.57 -7.50
N ASN A 304 -36.00 -53.75 -8.79
CA ASN A 304 -35.16 -53.26 -9.88
C ASN A 304 -35.08 -51.72 -9.92
N GLU A 305 -36.18 -51.01 -9.69
CA GLU A 305 -36.20 -49.54 -9.62
C GLU A 305 -35.37 -49.03 -8.43
N MET A 306 -35.47 -49.66 -7.26
CA MET A 306 -34.61 -49.36 -6.11
C MET A 306 -33.13 -49.62 -6.41
N GLN A 307 -32.80 -50.76 -7.03
CA GLN A 307 -31.43 -51.10 -7.37
C GLN A 307 -30.84 -50.15 -8.42
N ALA A 308 -31.65 -49.69 -9.38
CA ALA A 308 -31.27 -48.66 -10.34
C ALA A 308 -31.03 -47.29 -9.67
N GLN A 309 -31.85 -46.91 -8.68
CA GLN A 309 -31.63 -45.68 -7.90
C GLN A 309 -30.32 -45.74 -7.09
N TYR A 310 -29.98 -46.90 -6.52
CA TYR A 310 -28.69 -47.09 -5.83
C TYR A 310 -27.50 -46.99 -6.79
N GLN A 311 -27.56 -47.60 -7.98
CA GLN A 311 -26.48 -47.49 -8.97
C GLN A 311 -26.31 -46.06 -9.52
N GLN A 312 -27.38 -45.27 -9.58
CA GLN A 312 -27.30 -43.89 -10.02
C GLN A 312 -26.73 -42.95 -8.95
N HIS A 313 -26.85 -43.32 -7.67
CA HIS A 313 -26.32 -42.53 -6.55
C HIS A 313 -24.81 -42.76 -6.30
N ASP A 314 -24.22 -43.85 -6.80
CA ASP A 314 -22.78 -44.16 -6.65
C ASP A 314 -21.86 -43.51 -7.72
N ILE A 315 -22.41 -42.80 -8.72
CA ILE A 315 -21.62 -42.16 -9.80
C ILE A 315 -21.44 -40.63 -9.60
N LEU A 316 -22.06 -40.01 -8.58
CA LEU A 316 -21.93 -38.56 -8.33
C LEU A 316 -21.56 -38.14 -6.89
N GLY A 317 -21.00 -39.04 -6.08
CA GLY A 317 -20.64 -38.72 -4.70
C GLY A 317 -19.49 -39.53 -4.12
N SER A 318 -18.28 -39.47 -4.70
CA SER A 318 -17.08 -39.91 -3.97
C SER A 318 -15.80 -39.21 -4.44
N SER A 319 -15.45 -38.14 -3.72
CA SER A 319 -14.07 -37.65 -3.61
C SER A 319 -13.79 -37.41 -2.13
N GLY A 320 -13.38 -38.47 -1.43
CA GLY A 320 -12.90 -38.44 -0.04
C GLY A 320 -12.31 -39.81 0.35
N PRO A 321 -11.14 -39.88 1.00
CA PRO A 321 -10.17 -40.97 0.79
C PRO A 321 -10.43 -42.22 1.66
N PRO A 322 -9.99 -43.42 1.22
CA PRO A 322 -10.16 -44.64 1.99
C PRO A 322 -9.11 -44.74 3.10
N SER A 323 -9.58 -44.83 4.34
CA SER A 323 -8.77 -45.28 5.47
C SER A 323 -8.87 -46.81 5.58
N ASN A 324 -7.80 -47.52 5.20
CA ASN A 324 -7.63 -48.94 5.46
C ASN A 324 -6.53 -49.13 6.52
N ARG A 325 -6.90 -49.70 7.67
CA ARG A 325 -6.03 -50.48 8.56
C ARG A 325 -6.35 -51.95 8.21
N THR A 326 -5.43 -52.90 8.01
CA THR A 326 -4.13 -53.19 8.63
C THR A 326 -3.38 -54.22 7.77
N ALA A 327 -2.05 -54.11 7.64
CA ALA A 327 -1.07 -55.21 7.87
C ALA A 327 0.32 -54.89 7.27
N SER A 328 1.29 -54.78 8.17
CA SER A 328 2.67 -55.33 8.11
C SER A 328 3.63 -55.04 6.94
N ARG A 329 4.74 -54.39 7.34
CA ARG A 329 6.16 -54.63 6.98
C ARG A 329 6.78 -53.99 5.72
N ASN A 330 7.88 -53.28 6.05
CA ASN A 330 9.19 -53.17 5.39
C ASN A 330 9.52 -51.96 4.50
N ASN A 331 10.52 -51.21 5.00
CA ASN A 331 11.66 -50.57 4.35
C ASN A 331 11.44 -49.70 3.10
N GLY A 332 11.69 -48.40 3.27
CA GLY A 332 12.99 -47.82 2.95
C GLY A 332 13.32 -47.53 1.48
N ILE A 333 13.76 -46.28 1.27
CA ILE A 333 14.66 -45.75 0.23
C ILE A 333 13.99 -45.05 -0.96
N SER A 334 14.29 -43.74 -0.97
CA SER A 334 14.34 -42.73 -2.02
C SER A 334 14.51 -43.25 -3.46
N THR A 335 13.98 -42.49 -4.43
CA THR A 335 14.76 -41.68 -5.38
C THR A 335 13.91 -41.16 -6.53
N ALA A 336 14.29 -39.98 -7.01
CA ALA A 336 14.27 -39.56 -8.42
C ALA A 336 12.89 -39.40 -9.10
N SER A 337 12.49 -38.18 -9.42
CA SER A 337 12.97 -37.40 -10.58
C SER A 337 11.93 -37.47 -11.68
N LEU A 338 11.18 -36.38 -11.87
CA LEU A 338 10.59 -36.09 -13.16
C LEU A 338 10.86 -34.64 -13.53
N ARG A 339 11.52 -34.56 -14.68
CA ARG A 339 12.13 -33.39 -15.29
C ARG A 339 11.09 -32.36 -15.68
N ARG A 340 11.44 -31.13 -15.34
CA ARG A 340 11.02 -29.86 -15.89
C ARG A 340 11.52 -29.74 -17.35
N MET A 341 10.68 -29.27 -18.26
CA MET A 341 11.10 -28.58 -19.48
C MET A 341 10.51 -27.17 -19.43
N SER A 342 11.43 -26.22 -19.29
CA SER A 342 11.27 -24.79 -19.25
C SER A 342 11.13 -24.19 -20.64
N ASN A 343 10.41 -23.07 -20.75
CA ASN A 343 10.86 -21.98 -21.60
C ASN A 343 10.38 -20.66 -20.99
N GLU A 344 11.26 -20.01 -20.22
CA GLU A 344 11.54 -18.57 -20.26
C GLU A 344 12.54 -18.23 -19.14
N SER A 345 13.68 -17.69 -19.56
CA SER A 345 14.77 -17.15 -18.74
C SER A 345 15.25 -15.95 -19.58
N THR A 346 15.54 -14.77 -19.04
CA THR A 346 16.29 -14.38 -17.85
C THR A 346 15.95 -12.90 -17.59
N SER A 347 15.81 -12.39 -16.36
CA SER A 347 16.91 -12.16 -15.41
C SER A 347 16.37 -11.93 -13.98
N SER A 348 16.63 -12.82 -13.02
CA SER A 348 17.68 -12.71 -11.96
C SER A 348 17.40 -11.55 -10.98
N LEU A 349 16.91 -11.76 -9.76
CA LEU A 349 17.67 -12.29 -8.60
C LEU A 349 16.70 -12.64 -7.45
N SER A 350 16.98 -13.70 -6.69
CA SER A 350 16.28 -14.16 -5.47
C SER A 350 15.01 -15.01 -5.66
N GLY A 351 15.20 -16.24 -6.13
CA GLY A 351 14.18 -17.29 -6.08
C GLY A 351 14.33 -18.15 -4.82
N PHE A 352 13.64 -17.76 -3.75
CA PHE A 352 13.21 -18.68 -2.69
C PHE A 352 12.04 -18.07 -1.91
N ASP A 353 10.98 -17.68 -2.64
CA ASP A 353 9.79 -17.13 -2.01
C ASP A 353 8.73 -18.25 -1.85
N PRO A 354 8.39 -18.68 -0.62
CA PRO A 354 7.30 -19.61 -0.39
C PRO A 354 5.97 -18.98 -0.84
N PRO A 355 4.91 -19.77 -1.09
CA PRO A 355 3.64 -19.33 -1.69
C PRO A 355 2.88 -18.19 -0.95
N ASN A 356 3.37 -17.74 0.22
CA ASN A 356 2.84 -16.62 0.99
C ASN A 356 3.71 -15.35 0.93
N ALA A 357 4.88 -15.38 0.29
CA ALA A 357 5.82 -14.26 0.32
C ALA A 357 5.28 -13.00 -0.38
N THR A 358 4.47 -13.14 -1.43
CA THR A 358 3.87 -11.99 -2.14
C THR A 358 2.84 -11.26 -1.28
N THR A 359 1.99 -11.98 -0.54
CA THR A 359 0.99 -11.37 0.35
C THR A 359 1.64 -10.81 1.62
N THR A 360 2.65 -11.47 2.17
CA THR A 360 3.46 -10.93 3.28
C THR A 360 4.22 -9.68 2.88
N ASN A 361 4.78 -9.61 1.67
CA ASN A 361 5.47 -8.43 1.15
C ASN A 361 4.52 -7.24 0.93
N GLU A 362 3.31 -7.48 0.42
CA GLU A 362 2.30 -6.42 0.29
C GLU A 362 1.82 -5.90 1.65
N TYR A 363 1.58 -6.80 2.61
CA TYR A 363 1.26 -6.43 3.98
C TYR A 363 2.38 -5.59 4.62
N LEU A 364 3.63 -6.04 4.49
CA LEU A 364 4.80 -5.36 5.03
C LEU A 364 4.97 -3.96 4.41
N LYS A 365 4.80 -3.83 3.10
CA LYS A 365 4.87 -2.54 2.40
C LYS A 365 3.81 -1.56 2.93
N ASN A 366 2.58 -2.03 3.13
CA ASN A 366 1.48 -1.20 3.60
C ASN A 366 1.67 -0.75 5.06
N ILE A 367 2.17 -1.63 5.93
CA ILE A 367 2.39 -1.28 7.35
C ILE A 367 3.62 -0.37 7.53
N VAL A 368 4.69 -0.57 6.77
CA VAL A 368 5.87 0.31 6.77
C VAL A 368 5.51 1.70 6.24
N TYR A 369 4.73 1.77 5.16
CA TYR A 369 4.25 3.06 4.63
C TYR A 369 3.42 3.80 5.69
N LYS A 370 2.45 3.13 6.32
CA LYS A 370 1.63 3.71 7.40
C LYS A 370 2.48 4.16 8.60
N TYR A 371 3.50 3.39 8.97
CA TYR A 371 4.42 3.72 10.06
C TYR A 371 5.19 5.03 9.77
N MET A 372 5.70 5.19 8.54
CA MET A 372 6.42 6.40 8.13
C MET A 372 5.54 7.64 8.00
N THR A 373 4.25 7.47 7.69
CA THR A 373 3.30 8.58 7.47
C THR A 373 2.42 8.92 8.67
N SER A 374 2.44 8.11 9.74
CA SER A 374 1.61 8.34 10.92
C SER A 374 2.32 9.29 11.90
N ASP A 375 1.57 10.19 12.54
CA ASP A 375 2.05 11.05 13.62
C ASP A 375 1.61 10.56 15.02
N GLN A 376 0.90 9.44 15.09
CA GLN A 376 0.36 8.87 16.32
C GLN A 376 1.32 7.85 16.93
N ASP A 377 1.89 8.16 18.10
CA ASP A 377 2.91 7.33 18.75
C ASP A 377 2.38 5.97 19.24
N GLU A 378 1.13 5.92 19.70
CA GLU A 378 0.47 4.66 20.10
C GLU A 378 0.27 3.71 18.91
N GLY A 379 -0.07 4.27 17.74
CA GLY A 379 -0.20 3.49 16.49
C GLY A 379 1.15 2.97 15.99
N LYS A 380 2.23 3.74 16.19
CA LYS A 380 3.59 3.35 15.80
C LYS A 380 4.11 2.14 16.56
N GLU A 381 3.81 2.03 17.86
CA GLU A 381 4.22 0.86 18.66
C GLU A 381 3.64 -0.46 18.15
N HIS A 382 2.34 -0.44 17.84
CA HIS A 382 1.65 -1.60 17.29
C HIS A 382 2.19 -1.96 15.89
N MET A 383 2.51 -0.96 15.07
CA MET A 383 3.10 -1.17 13.75
C MET A 383 4.55 -1.71 13.83
N GLU A 384 5.38 -1.20 14.75
CA GLU A 384 6.73 -1.72 15.00
C GLU A 384 6.71 -3.18 15.43
N THR A 385 5.80 -3.54 16.33
CA THR A 385 5.64 -4.91 16.81
C THR A 385 5.23 -5.86 15.69
N ALA A 386 4.32 -5.43 14.82
CA ALA A 386 3.89 -6.21 13.66
C ALA A 386 5.01 -6.33 12.59
N ILE A 387 5.77 -5.26 12.32
CA ILE A 387 6.93 -5.29 11.41
C ILE A 387 8.01 -6.23 11.94
N ALA A 388 8.34 -6.15 13.23
CA ALA A 388 9.32 -7.03 13.88
C ALA A 388 8.89 -8.50 13.84
N THR A 389 7.59 -8.77 14.00
CA THR A 389 7.03 -10.13 13.90
C THR A 389 7.12 -10.67 12.48
N VAL A 390 6.79 -9.87 11.47
CA VAL A 390 6.84 -10.29 10.06
C VAL A 390 8.29 -10.50 9.58
N LEU A 391 9.21 -9.68 10.06
CA LEU A 391 10.64 -9.75 9.72
C LEU A 391 11.46 -10.69 10.62
N ASN A 392 10.81 -11.38 11.56
CA ASN A 392 11.44 -12.31 12.51
C ASN A 392 12.61 -11.69 13.29
N PHE A 393 12.43 -10.48 13.82
CA PHE A 393 13.44 -9.85 14.69
C PHE A 393 13.60 -10.67 15.98
N SER A 394 14.84 -10.77 16.44
CA SER A 394 15.14 -11.36 17.74
C SER A 394 14.60 -10.48 18.87
N ALA A 395 14.34 -11.06 20.04
CA ALA A 395 13.88 -10.31 21.22
C ALA A 395 14.88 -9.20 21.63
N ALA A 396 16.18 -9.40 21.36
CA ALA A 396 17.21 -8.38 21.61
C ALA A 396 17.08 -7.19 20.64
N GLU A 397 16.82 -7.44 19.36
CA GLU A 397 16.63 -6.38 18.35
C GLU A 397 15.35 -5.59 18.60
N VAL A 398 14.26 -6.25 19.00
CA VAL A 398 13.01 -5.59 19.40
C VAL A 398 13.24 -4.65 20.58
N THR A 399 13.99 -5.11 21.59
CA THR A 399 14.33 -4.30 22.78
C THR A 399 15.17 -3.08 22.40
N ALA A 400 16.15 -3.24 21.50
CA ALA A 400 17.00 -2.14 21.03
C ALA A 400 16.22 -1.08 20.24
N VAL A 401 15.23 -1.48 19.44
CA VAL A 401 14.35 -0.56 18.69
C VAL A 401 13.47 0.24 19.67
N GLN A 402 12.88 -0.44 20.66
CA GLN A 402 12.07 0.21 21.70
C GLN A 402 12.88 1.20 22.54
N GLU A 403 14.14 0.87 22.86
CA GLU A 403 15.04 1.74 23.60
C GLU A 403 15.42 3.00 22.80
N LYS A 404 15.76 2.85 21.51
CA LYS A 404 15.99 4.00 20.61
C LYS A 404 14.79 4.91 20.50
N ARG A 405 13.57 4.36 20.44
CA ARG A 405 12.33 5.17 20.42
C ARG A 405 12.18 5.99 21.70
N LYS A 406 12.41 5.37 22.86
CA LYS A 406 12.37 6.08 24.17
C LYS A 406 13.43 7.18 24.26
N GLN A 407 14.63 6.94 23.73
CA GLN A 407 15.69 7.95 23.66
C GLN A 407 15.33 9.11 22.72
N ALA A 408 14.70 8.84 21.58
CA ALA A 408 14.24 9.86 20.64
C ALA A 408 13.10 10.73 21.21
N GLN A 409 12.22 10.14 22.03
CA GLN A 409 11.18 10.91 22.75
C GLN A 409 11.72 11.70 23.94
N GLY A 410 12.87 11.30 24.50
CA GLY A 410 13.55 12.01 25.59
C GLY A 410 14.32 13.27 25.17
N TRP A 411 14.49 13.52 23.87
CA TRP A 411 15.18 14.73 23.35
C TRP A 411 14.28 15.97 23.28
N PHE A 412 12.99 15.81 23.57
CA PHE A 412 12.00 16.90 23.50
C PHE A 412 11.62 17.47 24.88
N TRP A 413 12.39 17.17 25.93
CA TRP A 413 12.31 17.79 27.25
C TRP A 413 13.64 18.43 27.66
#